data_AF-A0A920QKG0-F1
#
_entry.id   AF-A0A920QKG0-F1
#
_cell.length_a   1.000
_cell.length_b   1.000
_cell.length_c   1.000
_cell.angle_alpha   90.00
_cell.angle_beta   90.00
_cell.angle_gamma   90.00
#
_symmetry.space_group_name_H-M   'P 1'
#
loop_
_entity.id
_entity.type
_entity.pdbx_description
1 polymer ?
#
loop_
_entity_poly.entity_id
_entity_poly.type
_entity_poly.pdbx_seq_one_letter_code
_entity_poly.pdbx_strand_id
1 'polypeptide(L)'
;MKWLSNPELDRRNAIERSVRGEKIVNNVVTHKSSMADLGVNAANDNIQMAALASLANSDIMPQIPEWPEIGDLLSNAIQKASTGGNVDKLMKDAAKKAERILSRAGYY
;
A
#
# COMPACT_ATOMS: atom_id res chain seq x y z
N MET A 1 19.34 7.05 -6.76
CA MET A 1 18.10 6.37 -7.20
C MET A 1 18.01 6.36 -8.74
N LYS A 2 18.85 5.60 -9.45
CA LYS A 2 18.82 5.58 -10.94
C LYS A 2 17.84 4.55 -11.53
N TRP A 3 17.49 3.52 -10.76
CA TRP A 3 16.61 2.44 -11.22
C TRP A 3 15.11 2.81 -11.15
N LEU A 4 14.71 3.61 -10.15
CA LEU A 4 13.36 4.16 -9.97
C LEU A 4 12.86 5.03 -11.13
N SER A 5 13.77 5.52 -11.97
CA SER A 5 13.46 6.34 -13.14
C SER A 5 13.75 5.63 -14.46
N ASN A 6 14.15 4.35 -14.43
CA ASN A 6 14.52 3.58 -15.60
C ASN A 6 13.83 2.20 -15.55
N PRO A 7 12.76 2.00 -16.34
CA PRO A 7 11.98 0.76 -16.35
C PRO A 7 12.81 -0.51 -16.62
N GLU A 8 13.85 -0.41 -17.44
CA GLU A 8 14.70 -1.56 -17.74
C GLU A 8 15.56 -1.96 -16.53
N LEU A 9 16.11 -0.97 -15.82
CA LEU A 9 16.86 -1.24 -14.58
C LEU A 9 15.94 -1.71 -13.45
N ASP A 10 14.72 -1.16 -13.35
CA ASP A 10 13.68 -1.60 -12.43
C ASP A 10 13.33 -3.08 -12.64
N ARG A 11 13.06 -3.47 -13.89
CA ARG A 11 12.81 -4.85 -14.31
C ARG A 11 13.98 -5.78 -13.96
N ARG A 12 15.20 -5.41 -14.38
CA ARG A 12 16.40 -6.24 -14.14
C ARG A 12 16.66 -6.46 -12.65
N ASN A 13 16.54 -5.41 -11.84
CA ASN A 13 16.74 -5.51 -10.40
C ASN A 13 15.72 -6.43 -9.72
N ALA A 14 14.51 -6.54 -10.26
CA ALA A 14 13.47 -7.42 -9.71
C ALA A 14 13.65 -8.91 -10.11
N ILE A 15 14.48 -9.18 -11.12
CA ILE A 15 14.73 -10.54 -11.66
C ILE A 15 16.09 -11.08 -11.18
N GLU A 16 17.15 -10.28 -11.28
CA GLU A 16 18.52 -10.73 -11.02
C GLU A 16 18.69 -11.17 -9.55
N ARG A 17 19.20 -12.39 -9.35
CA ARG A 17 19.41 -13.01 -8.03
C ARG A 17 20.85 -13.02 -7.56
N SER A 18 21.80 -12.73 -8.44
CA SER A 18 23.20 -12.56 -8.09
C SER A 18 23.86 -11.52 -8.99
N VAL A 19 24.64 -10.63 -8.37
CA VAL A 19 25.40 -9.58 -9.06
C VAL A 19 26.82 -9.62 -8.49
N ARG A 20 27.83 -9.79 -9.36
CA ARG A 20 29.25 -9.84 -8.97
C ARG A 20 29.57 -10.89 -7.89
N GLY A 21 28.86 -12.02 -7.91
CA GLY A 21 29.06 -13.11 -6.94
C GLY A 21 28.29 -12.93 -5.63
N GLU A 22 27.67 -11.77 -5.41
CA GLU A 22 26.82 -11.52 -4.25
C GLU A 22 25.39 -11.93 -4.54
N LYS A 23 24.71 -12.53 -3.56
CA LYS A 23 23.29 -12.86 -3.67
C LYS A 23 22.45 -11.62 -3.41
N ILE A 24 21.53 -11.31 -4.31
CA ILE A 24 20.58 -10.20 -4.17
C ILE A 24 19.17 -10.75 -4.26
N VAL A 25 18.31 -10.34 -3.33
CA VAL A 25 16.87 -10.62 -3.41
C VAL A 25 16.15 -9.28 -3.36
N ASN A 26 15.69 -8.84 -4.52
CA ASN A 26 14.81 -7.69 -4.65
C ASN A 26 13.62 -8.10 -5.52
N ASN A 27 12.43 -7.86 -5.03
CA ASN A 27 11.18 -8.06 -5.76
C ASN A 27 10.45 -6.75 -5.99
N VAL A 28 10.98 -5.63 -5.53
CA VAL A 28 10.34 -4.31 -5.60
C VAL A 28 10.49 -3.76 -7.02
N VAL A 29 9.35 -3.37 -7.59
CA VAL A 29 9.25 -2.64 -8.85
C VAL A 29 8.40 -1.38 -8.65
N THR A 30 8.64 -0.38 -9.47
CA THR A 30 7.98 0.93 -9.34
C THR A 30 7.28 1.41 -10.60
N HIS A 31 7.55 0.77 -11.74
CA HIS A 31 6.85 1.05 -12.99
C HIS A 31 5.73 0.04 -13.23
N LYS A 32 4.55 0.51 -13.67
CA LYS A 32 3.43 -0.37 -14.08
C LYS A 32 3.85 -1.39 -15.14
N SER A 33 4.74 -1.01 -16.05
CA SER A 33 5.30 -1.92 -17.07
C SER A 33 6.07 -3.08 -16.45
N SER A 34 6.86 -2.83 -15.40
CA SER A 34 7.58 -3.86 -14.67
C SER A 34 6.64 -4.75 -13.86
N MET A 35 5.55 -4.17 -13.31
CA MET A 35 4.54 -4.94 -12.59
C MET A 35 3.78 -5.92 -13.50
N ALA A 36 3.58 -5.55 -14.76
CA ALA A 36 2.94 -6.39 -15.77
C ALA A 36 3.92 -7.34 -16.50
N ASP A 37 5.23 -7.20 -16.32
CA ASP A 37 6.24 -7.98 -17.02
C ASP A 37 6.19 -9.46 -16.60
N LEU A 38 6.12 -10.36 -17.58
CA LEU A 38 6.02 -11.81 -17.34
C LEU A 38 7.28 -12.37 -16.67
N GLY A 39 8.47 -11.83 -17.00
CA GLY A 39 9.73 -12.26 -16.42
C GLY A 39 9.87 -11.84 -14.96
N VAL A 40 9.46 -10.62 -14.62
CA VAL A 40 9.38 -10.14 -13.23
C VAL A 40 8.42 -11.01 -12.44
N ASN A 41 7.24 -11.31 -12.98
CA ASN A 41 6.24 -12.11 -12.28
C ASN A 41 6.68 -13.56 -12.09
N ALA A 42 7.27 -14.19 -13.12
CA ALA A 42 7.83 -15.54 -12.99
C ALA A 42 8.95 -15.60 -11.94
N ALA A 43 9.76 -14.54 -11.80
CA ALA A 43 10.82 -14.48 -10.79
C ALA A 43 10.30 -14.24 -9.37
N ASN A 44 9.08 -13.72 -9.20
CA ASN A 44 8.52 -13.22 -7.94
C ASN A 44 7.13 -13.78 -7.62
N ASP A 45 6.84 -15.02 -8.04
CA ASP A 45 5.60 -15.75 -7.72
C ASP A 45 4.31 -15.00 -8.10
N ASN A 46 4.35 -14.23 -9.19
CA ASN A 46 3.26 -13.41 -9.72
C ASN A 46 2.73 -12.31 -8.78
N ILE A 47 3.47 -11.96 -7.72
CA ILE A 47 3.01 -10.98 -6.72
C ILE A 47 2.78 -9.59 -7.34
N GLN A 48 3.56 -9.23 -8.37
CA GLN A 48 3.48 -7.91 -8.98
C GLN A 48 2.24 -7.73 -9.84
N MET A 49 1.83 -8.78 -10.56
CA MET A 49 0.60 -8.80 -11.34
C MET A 49 -0.63 -8.75 -10.42
N ALA A 50 -0.60 -9.47 -9.29
CA ALA A 50 -1.65 -9.39 -8.28
C ALA A 50 -1.75 -7.98 -7.68
N ALA A 51 -0.62 -7.35 -7.35
CA ALA A 51 -0.57 -5.98 -6.87
C ALA A 51 -1.10 -4.98 -7.91
N LEU A 52 -0.76 -5.14 -9.20
CA LEU A 52 -1.25 -4.27 -10.27
C LEU A 52 -2.77 -4.30 -10.39
N ALA A 53 -3.39 -5.48 -10.29
CA ALA A 53 -4.85 -5.63 -10.30
C ALA A 53 -5.52 -4.94 -9.09
N SER A 54 -4.91 -5.06 -7.91
CA SER A 54 -5.38 -4.39 -6.69
C SER A 54 -5.29 -2.86 -6.81
N LEU A 55 -4.16 -2.34 -7.28
CA LEU A 55 -3.92 -0.91 -7.43
C LEU A 55 -4.83 -0.24 -8.45
N ALA A 56 -5.29 -0.96 -9.48
CA ALA A 56 -6.19 -0.41 -10.49
C ALA A 56 -7.53 0.08 -9.93
N ASN A 57 -7.95 -0.45 -8.77
CA ASN A 57 -9.23 -0.14 -8.14
C ASN A 57 -9.06 0.44 -6.73
N SER A 58 -7.83 0.78 -6.32
CA SER A 58 -7.54 1.28 -4.99
C SER A 58 -7.31 2.78 -5.04
N ASP A 59 -7.91 3.50 -4.09
CA ASP A 59 -7.55 4.88 -3.84
C ASP A 59 -6.22 4.96 -3.08
N ILE A 60 -5.50 6.06 -3.30
CA ILE A 60 -4.32 6.36 -2.49
C ILE A 60 -4.76 6.71 -1.06
N MET A 61 -3.93 6.35 -0.09
CA MET A 61 -4.16 6.81 1.28
C MET A 61 -4.10 8.35 1.35
N PRO A 62 -4.94 8.99 2.18
CA PRO A 62 -4.88 10.43 2.41
C PRO A 62 -3.48 10.88 2.85
N GLN A 63 -3.00 11.97 2.27
CA GLN A 63 -1.68 12.55 2.56
C GLN A 63 -1.77 13.76 3.50
N ILE A 64 -2.75 13.75 4.41
CA ILE A 64 -2.96 14.82 5.40
C ILE A 64 -2.23 14.50 6.71
N PRO A 65 -1.73 15.52 7.45
CA PRO A 65 -1.05 15.30 8.74
C PRO A 65 -1.88 14.54 9.77
N GLU A 66 -3.21 14.64 9.71
CA GLU A 66 -4.15 14.03 10.64
C GLU A 66 -4.43 12.55 10.34
N TRP A 67 -4.01 12.06 9.17
CA TRP A 67 -4.31 10.70 8.72
C TRP A 67 -3.87 9.61 9.70
N PRO A 68 -2.68 9.68 10.36
CA PRO A 68 -2.30 8.70 11.37
C PRO A 68 -3.29 8.61 12.53
N GLU A 69 -3.77 9.75 13.06
CA GLU A 69 -4.76 9.78 14.16
C GLU A 69 -6.10 9.17 13.71
N ILE A 70 -6.53 9.47 12.48
CA ILE A 70 -7.75 8.89 11.89
C ILE A 70 -7.57 7.37 11.68
N GLY A 71 -6.41 6.93 11.20
CA GLY A 71 -6.07 5.52 11.00
C GLY A 71 -6.10 4.72 12.30
N ASP A 72 -5.64 5.29 13.40
CA ASP A 72 -5.70 4.67 14.72
C ASP A 72 -7.14 4.50 15.22
N LEU A 73 -8.01 5.50 14.98
CA LEU A 73 -9.43 5.40 15.32
C LEU A 73 -10.12 4.25 14.56
N LEU A 74 -9.84 4.14 13.26
CA LEU A 74 -10.38 3.08 12.40
C LEU A 74 -9.86 1.70 12.85
N SER A 75 -8.55 1.57 13.09
CA SER A 75 -7.92 0.32 13.54
C SER A 75 -8.52 -0.19 14.85
N ASN A 76 -8.74 0.70 15.82
CA ASN A 76 -9.37 0.36 17.09
C ASN A 76 -10.83 -0.06 16.93
N ALA A 77 -11.58 0.58 16.03
CA ALA A 77 -12.96 0.22 15.74
C ALA A 77 -13.06 -1.16 15.07
N ILE A 78 -12.18 -1.44 14.11
CA ILE A 78 -12.08 -2.74 13.43
C ILE A 78 -11.73 -3.84 14.44
N GLN A 79 -10.76 -3.61 15.33
CA GLN A 79 -10.39 -4.59 16.34
C GLN A 79 -11.59 -4.95 17.24
N LYS A 80 -12.31 -3.96 17.75
CA LYS A 80 -13.51 -4.19 18.59
C LYS A 80 -14.64 -4.88 17.83
N ALA A 81 -14.81 -4.55 16.55
CA ALA A 81 -15.78 -5.21 15.69
C ALA A 81 -15.41 -6.69 15.49
N SER A 82 -14.12 -6.99 15.28
CA SER A 82 -13.63 -8.36 15.08
C SER A 82 -13.84 -9.28 16.28
N THR A 83 -13.91 -8.72 17.50
CA THR A 83 -14.18 -9.46 18.74
C THR A 83 -15.65 -9.48 19.13
N GLY A 84 -16.57 -9.27 18.18
CA GLY A 84 -18.03 -9.38 18.39
C GLY A 84 -18.75 -8.07 18.75
N GLY A 85 -18.08 -6.92 18.64
CA GLY A 85 -18.71 -5.61 18.81
C GLY A 85 -19.69 -5.26 17.69
N ASN A 86 -20.66 -4.39 17.98
CA ASN A 86 -21.61 -3.90 16.96
C ASN A 86 -20.89 -3.04 15.91
N VAL A 87 -20.72 -3.59 14.71
CA VAL A 87 -19.99 -2.97 13.59
C VAL A 87 -20.53 -1.58 13.25
N ASP A 88 -21.84 -1.46 13.01
CA ASP A 88 -22.47 -0.20 12.58
C ASP A 88 -22.24 0.93 13.59
N LYS A 89 -22.45 0.62 14.88
CA LYS A 89 -22.22 1.58 15.96
C LYS A 89 -20.74 2.00 16.03
N LEU A 90 -19.82 1.03 16.02
CA LEU A 90 -18.38 1.29 16.13
C LEU A 90 -17.86 2.15 14.98
N MET A 91 -18.29 1.87 13.75
CA MET A 91 -17.88 2.63 12.58
C MET A 91 -18.47 4.05 12.57
N LYS A 92 -19.75 4.21 12.94
CA LYS A 92 -20.37 5.55 13.09
C LYS A 92 -19.70 6.38 14.18
N ASP A 93 -19.33 5.77 15.30
CA ASP A 93 -18.62 6.47 16.37
C ASP A 93 -17.19 6.87 15.95
N ALA A 94 -16.49 6.02 15.19
CA ALA A 94 -15.19 6.37 14.61
C ALA A 94 -15.30 7.52 13.59
N ALA A 95 -16.31 7.47 12.72
CA ALA A 95 -16.57 8.53 11.73
C ALA A 95 -16.80 9.89 12.39
N LYS A 96 -17.65 9.97 13.42
CA LYS A 96 -17.88 11.22 14.19
C LYS A 96 -16.61 11.76 14.83
N LYS A 97 -15.71 10.89 15.27
CA LYS A 97 -14.42 11.30 15.85
C LYS A 97 -13.46 11.82 14.76
N ALA A 98 -13.41 11.16 13.60
CA ALA A 98 -12.63 11.62 12.46
C ALA A 98 -13.12 13.00 11.97
N GLU A 99 -14.45 13.21 11.87
CA GLU A 99 -15.02 14.53 11.53
C GLU A 99 -14.58 15.63 12.49
N ARG A 100 -14.53 15.36 13.80
CA ARG A 100 -14.05 16.33 14.79
C ARG A 100 -12.57 16.66 14.62
N ILE A 101 -11.74 15.66 14.29
CA ILE A 101 -10.31 15.88 14.00
C ILE A 101 -10.16 16.79 12.78
N LEU A 102 -10.88 16.49 11.70
CA LEU A 102 -10.85 17.27 10.47
C LEU A 102 -11.37 18.70 10.69
N SER A 103 -12.47 18.87 11.44
CA SER A 103 -12.98 20.21 11.79
C SER A 103 -11.98 21.00 12.64
N ARG A 104 -11.34 20.37 13.64
CA ARG A 104 -10.27 21.00 14.44
C ARG A 104 -9.08 21.45 13.57
N ALA A 105 -8.77 20.70 12.53
CA ALA A 105 -7.69 21.00 11.59
C ALA A 105 -8.07 22.03 10.50
N GLY A 106 -9.34 22.46 10.45
CA GLY A 106 -9.80 23.51 9.54
C GLY A 106 -10.22 23.03 8.15
N TYR A 107 -10.55 21.75 7.98
CA TYR A 107 -11.11 21.23 6.72
C TYR A 107 -12.60 21.56 6.51
N TYR A 108 -13.28 22.05 7.56
CA TYR A 108 -14.70 22.45 7.57
C TYR A 108 -14.89 23.78 8.31
#